data_AF-A0A9E0LT06-F1
#
_entry.id   AF-A0A9E0LT06-F1
#
_cell.length_a   1.000
_cell.length_b   1.000
_cell.length_c   1.000
_cell.angle_alpha   90.00
_cell.angle_beta   90.00
_cell.angle_gamma   90.00
#
_symmetry.space_group_name_H-M   'P 1'
#
loop_
_entity.id
_entity.type
_entity.pdbx_description
1 polymer ?
#
loop_
_entity_poly.entity_id
_entity_poly.type
_entity_poly.pdbx_seq_one_letter_code
_entity_poly.pdbx_strand_id
1 'polypeptide(L)'
;MRRPDEIADVAADLRTFSLFADGKVVAVVESGVFADRATAAALFDEVRQQLPWSGGPDDLSGKARDAATRLLQVLRLFDLDPGALGFERAIAGLPEALLAGKAARGSGKGKGSVEETRAALLPMLAAAVGSGLRGLGESAASLVADLVRDGLPDRHALVLIESAVADGHPVVEALTRREAVAFAGEITAGKQGFDGLPALASELQRETGVEIDRAALAALAKRTLR
;
A
#
# COMPACT_ATOMS: atom_id res chain seq x y z
N MET A 1 13.66 -1.23 -9.59
CA MET A 1 13.25 -2.57 -9.12
C MET A 1 12.05 -3.01 -9.93
N ARG A 2 12.06 -4.22 -10.50
CA ARG A 2 10.83 -4.82 -11.08
C ARG A 2 9.87 -5.08 -9.93
N ARG A 3 8.58 -4.78 -10.14
CA ARG A 3 7.51 -5.17 -9.21
C ARG A 3 7.41 -6.70 -9.25
N PRO A 4 7.37 -7.42 -8.11
CA PRO A 4 7.18 -8.86 -8.13
C PRO A 4 5.81 -9.18 -8.73
N ASP A 5 5.77 -10.02 -9.76
CA ASP A 5 4.54 -10.44 -10.44
C ASP A 5 3.58 -11.18 -9.47
N GLU A 6 4.12 -11.76 -8.39
CA GLU A 6 3.41 -12.59 -7.41
C GLU A 6 2.41 -11.82 -6.53
N ILE A 7 2.57 -10.50 -6.36
CA ILE A 7 1.66 -9.68 -5.51
C ILE A 7 0.28 -9.55 -6.15
N ALA A 8 0.20 -9.57 -7.49
CA ALA A 8 -1.06 -9.45 -8.21
C ALA A 8 -1.99 -10.64 -7.96
N ASP A 9 -1.40 -11.84 -7.98
CA ASP A 9 -2.11 -13.09 -7.75
C ASP A 9 -2.63 -13.18 -6.31
N VAL A 10 -1.84 -12.69 -5.34
CA VAL A 10 -2.25 -12.59 -3.93
C VAL A 10 -3.48 -11.69 -3.76
N ALA A 11 -3.46 -10.51 -4.37
CA ALA A 11 -4.58 -9.57 -4.28
C ALA A 11 -5.86 -10.12 -4.95
N ALA A 12 -5.71 -10.87 -6.04
CA ALA A 12 -6.82 -11.53 -6.73
C ALA A 12 -7.39 -12.71 -5.91
N ASP A 13 -6.53 -13.50 -5.26
CA ASP A 13 -6.95 -14.64 -4.43
C ASP A 13 -7.74 -14.19 -3.19
N LEU A 14 -7.27 -13.13 -2.51
CA LEU A 14 -7.97 -12.55 -1.37
C LEU A 14 -9.37 -12.06 -1.76
N ARG A 15 -9.52 -11.36 -2.90
CA ARG A 15 -10.83 -10.89 -3.37
C ARG A 15 -11.80 -12.02 -3.74
N THR A 16 -11.31 -12.99 -4.51
CA THR A 16 -12.17 -14.01 -5.12
C THR A 16 -12.75 -14.95 -4.07
N PHE A 17 -11.98 -15.28 -3.03
CA PHE A 17 -12.37 -16.31 -2.08
C PHE A 17 -12.86 -15.80 -0.73
N SER A 18 -12.61 -14.55 -0.34
CA SER A 18 -13.31 -13.95 0.82
C SER A 18 -14.83 -13.92 0.62
N LEU A 19 -15.30 -14.09 -0.62
CA LEU A 19 -16.71 -14.25 -0.96
C LEU A 19 -17.27 -15.65 -0.69
N PHE A 20 -16.43 -16.67 -0.42
CA PHE A 20 -16.87 -18.08 -0.47
C PHE A 20 -16.33 -19.04 0.62
N ALA A 21 -15.47 -18.65 1.58
CA ALA A 21 -14.89 -19.62 2.52
C ALA A 21 -14.49 -19.09 3.93
N ASP A 22 -14.34 -20.03 4.87
CA ASP A 22 -13.70 -19.87 6.19
C ASP A 22 -12.26 -19.34 6.07
N GLY A 23 -11.77 -18.71 7.15
CA GLY A 23 -10.54 -17.93 7.22
C GLY A 23 -9.32 -18.43 6.43
N LYS A 24 -8.65 -17.52 5.72
CA LYS A 24 -7.49 -17.83 4.85
C LYS A 24 -6.18 -17.30 5.39
N VAL A 25 -5.10 -18.03 5.14
CA VAL A 25 -3.72 -17.57 5.39
C VAL A 25 -2.98 -17.47 4.05
N VAL A 26 -2.48 -16.27 3.72
CA VAL A 26 -1.65 -16.05 2.52
C VAL A 26 -0.27 -15.58 2.93
N ALA A 27 0.78 -16.20 2.39
CA ALA A 27 2.17 -15.85 2.67
C ALA A 27 2.83 -15.20 1.45
N VAL A 28 3.44 -14.03 1.65
CA VAL A 28 4.10 -13.22 0.62
C VAL A 28 5.59 -13.10 0.98
N VAL A 29 6.46 -13.45 0.04
CA VAL A 29 7.91 -13.36 0.19
C VAL A 29 8.40 -12.15 -0.58
N GLU A 30 9.23 -11.32 0.07
CA GLU A 30 9.79 -10.09 -0.49
C GLU A 30 8.72 -9.08 -0.93
N SER A 31 8.11 -8.41 0.04
CA SER A 31 7.26 -7.22 -0.17
C SER A 31 8.11 -5.97 -0.36
N GLY A 32 9.13 -6.05 -1.22
CA GLY A 32 10.10 -4.98 -1.48
C GLY A 32 9.51 -3.66 -2.00
N VAL A 33 8.20 -3.54 -2.21
CA VAL A 33 7.59 -2.31 -2.70
C VAL A 33 6.15 -2.16 -2.18
N PHE A 34 5.95 -2.06 -0.87
CA PHE A 34 4.85 -1.21 -0.39
C PHE A 34 5.25 0.25 -0.61
N ALA A 35 5.07 0.67 -1.86
CA ALA A 35 5.28 2.02 -2.36
C ALA A 35 6.60 2.69 -1.93
N ASP A 36 7.64 2.37 -2.68
CA ASP A 36 8.83 3.21 -2.71
C ASP A 36 8.41 4.67 -2.95
N ARG A 37 8.93 5.61 -2.17
CA ARG A 37 8.74 7.06 -2.37
C ARG A 37 9.14 7.50 -3.78
N ALA A 38 10.00 6.74 -4.47
CA ALA A 38 10.29 6.92 -5.89
C ALA A 38 9.07 6.65 -6.80
N THR A 39 8.19 5.72 -6.42
CA THR A 39 6.91 5.46 -7.09
C THR A 39 5.94 6.63 -6.88
N ALA A 40 5.91 7.24 -5.69
CA ALA A 40 5.08 8.42 -5.45
C ALA A 40 5.44 9.57 -6.41
N ALA A 41 6.73 9.81 -6.66
CA ALA A 41 7.18 10.81 -7.63
C ALA A 41 6.71 10.50 -9.06
N ALA A 42 6.81 9.23 -9.49
CA ALA A 42 6.35 8.81 -10.83
C ALA A 42 4.83 8.93 -10.98
N LEU A 43 4.05 8.49 -9.99
CA LEU A 43 2.59 8.62 -9.99
C LEU A 43 2.17 10.10 -9.97
N PHE A 44 2.87 10.92 -9.21
CA PHE A 44 2.57 12.35 -9.12
C PHE A 44 2.97 13.12 -10.39
N ASP A 45 3.98 12.65 -11.14
CA ASP A 45 4.30 13.20 -12.46
C ASP A 45 3.15 12.98 -13.47
N GLU A 46 2.37 11.90 -13.35
CA GLU A 46 1.13 11.71 -14.13
C GLU A 46 0.04 12.71 -13.71
N VAL A 47 -0.10 13.00 -12.41
CA VAL A 47 -1.02 14.02 -11.89
C VAL A 47 -0.68 15.39 -12.48
N ARG A 48 0.60 15.77 -12.44
CA ARG A 48 1.09 17.05 -12.97
C ARG A 48 0.75 17.30 -14.43
N GLN A 49 0.77 16.25 -15.26
CA GLN A 49 0.46 16.38 -16.69
C GLN A 49 -0.97 16.83 -16.94
N GLN A 50 -1.85 16.71 -15.94
CA GLN A 50 -3.24 17.14 -16.02
C GLN A 50 -3.51 18.43 -15.23
N LEU A 51 -2.48 19.04 -14.63
CA LEU A 51 -2.61 20.33 -13.94
C LEU A 51 -2.26 21.52 -14.87
N PRO A 52 -2.92 22.68 -14.69
CA PRO A 52 -4.06 22.91 -13.79
C PRO A 52 -5.34 22.26 -14.31
N TRP A 53 -6.17 21.77 -13.40
CA TRP A 53 -7.47 21.17 -13.71
C TRP A 53 -8.58 21.94 -12.97
N SER A 54 -9.68 22.23 -13.65
CA SER A 54 -10.76 23.09 -13.12
C SER A 54 -12.17 22.57 -13.44
N GLY A 55 -12.34 21.27 -13.68
CA GLY A 55 -13.65 20.66 -13.95
C GLY A 55 -14.42 20.30 -12.68
N GLY A 56 -15.60 19.70 -12.85
CA GLY A 56 -16.38 19.07 -11.80
C GLY A 56 -16.29 17.52 -11.79
N PRO A 57 -16.98 16.86 -10.85
CA PRO A 57 -17.05 15.39 -10.77
C PRO A 57 -17.43 14.69 -12.09
N ASP A 58 -18.33 15.29 -12.87
CA ASP A 58 -18.81 14.75 -14.14
C ASP A 58 -17.80 14.91 -15.29
N ASP A 59 -16.83 15.82 -15.14
CA ASP A 59 -15.77 16.07 -16.13
C ASP A 59 -14.57 15.12 -15.95
N LEU A 60 -14.54 14.33 -14.88
CA LEU A 60 -13.49 13.33 -14.63
C LEU A 60 -13.63 12.12 -15.56
N SER A 61 -13.09 12.27 -16.76
CA SER A 61 -13.03 11.22 -17.79
C SER A 61 -11.61 10.99 -18.30
N GLY A 62 -11.36 9.78 -18.84
CA GLY A 62 -10.08 9.38 -19.43
C GLY A 62 -8.88 9.74 -18.54
N LYS A 63 -7.93 10.49 -19.11
CA LYS A 63 -6.68 10.88 -18.44
C LYS A 63 -6.89 11.70 -17.17
N ALA A 64 -7.95 12.51 -17.08
CA ALA A 64 -8.23 13.30 -15.87
C ALA A 64 -8.69 12.39 -14.72
N ARG A 65 -9.50 11.37 -15.02
CA ARG A 65 -9.90 10.34 -14.05
C ARG A 65 -8.72 9.50 -13.57
N ASP A 66 -7.82 9.15 -14.48
CA ASP A 66 -6.58 8.43 -14.14
C ASP A 66 -5.69 9.26 -13.22
N ALA A 67 -5.44 10.53 -13.57
CA ALA A 67 -4.68 11.47 -12.73
C ALA A 67 -5.33 11.70 -11.36
N ALA A 68 -6.65 11.87 -11.29
CA ALA A 68 -7.39 11.97 -10.03
C ALA A 68 -7.23 10.70 -9.17
N THR A 69 -7.24 9.52 -9.80
CA THR A 69 -6.97 8.25 -9.12
C THR A 69 -5.53 8.18 -8.62
N ARG A 70 -4.55 8.63 -9.42
CA ARG A 70 -3.13 8.73 -9.02
C ARG A 70 -2.93 9.69 -7.86
N LEU A 71 -3.64 10.81 -7.82
CA LEU A 71 -3.58 11.76 -6.71
C LEU A 71 -4.05 11.11 -5.41
N LEU A 72 -5.18 10.41 -5.44
CA LEU A 72 -5.67 9.66 -4.27
C LEU A 72 -4.71 8.54 -3.85
N GLN A 73 -4.08 7.84 -4.80
CA GLN A 73 -3.03 6.87 -4.51
C GLN A 73 -1.85 7.52 -3.80
N VAL A 74 -1.35 8.64 -4.32
CA VAL A 74 -0.22 9.38 -3.73
C VAL A 74 -0.55 9.84 -2.32
N LEU A 75 -1.71 10.46 -2.08
CA LEU A 75 -2.16 10.85 -0.74
C LEU A 75 -2.18 9.64 0.20
N ARG A 76 -2.68 8.50 -0.28
CA ARG A 76 -2.68 7.24 0.45
C ARG A 76 -1.27 6.71 0.72
N LEU A 77 -0.28 6.93 -0.13
CA LEU A 77 1.12 6.54 0.17
C LEU A 77 1.71 7.31 1.36
N PHE A 78 1.23 8.54 1.59
CA PHE A 78 1.66 9.39 2.70
C PHE A 78 0.70 9.35 3.89
N ASP A 79 -0.28 8.44 3.86
CA ASP A 79 -1.31 8.30 4.89
C ASP A 79 -2.19 9.53 5.11
N LEU A 80 -2.50 10.21 4.01
CA LEU A 80 -3.31 11.42 4.00
C LEU A 80 -4.69 11.04 3.49
N ASP A 81 -5.65 10.94 4.41
CA ASP A 81 -7.05 10.73 4.04
C ASP A 81 -7.78 12.07 3.86
N PRO A 82 -8.17 12.44 2.62
CA PRO A 82 -8.95 13.64 2.39
C PRO A 82 -10.33 13.64 3.07
N GLY A 83 -10.92 12.46 3.33
CA GLY A 83 -12.21 12.34 4.03
C GLY A 83 -12.11 12.70 5.51
N ALA A 84 -11.07 12.22 6.19
CA ALA A 84 -10.83 12.52 7.60
C ALA A 84 -10.16 13.89 7.85
N LEU A 85 -9.21 14.29 7.01
CA LEU A 85 -8.39 15.51 7.22
C LEU A 85 -8.99 16.76 6.58
N GLY A 86 -9.84 16.61 5.56
CA GLY A 86 -10.20 17.68 4.63
C GLY A 86 -9.13 17.88 3.54
N PHE A 87 -9.57 18.36 2.37
CA PHE A 87 -8.76 18.39 1.14
C PHE A 87 -7.48 19.21 1.27
N GLU A 88 -7.58 20.38 1.90
CA GLU A 88 -6.46 21.31 2.08
C GLU A 88 -5.39 20.71 2.98
N ARG A 89 -5.77 20.07 4.09
CA ARG A 89 -4.84 19.43 5.01
C ARG A 89 -4.22 18.16 4.42
N ALA A 90 -5.00 17.39 3.67
CA ALA A 90 -4.49 16.21 2.96
C ALA A 90 -3.44 16.62 1.91
N ILE A 91 -3.68 17.68 1.13
CA ILE A 91 -2.68 18.20 0.20
C ILE A 91 -1.50 18.81 0.95
N ALA A 92 -1.73 19.56 2.03
CA ALA A 92 -0.69 20.17 2.87
C ALA A 92 0.33 19.14 3.40
N GLY A 93 -0.15 17.94 3.76
CA GLY A 93 0.67 16.85 4.26
C GLY A 93 1.61 16.22 3.23
N LEU A 94 1.46 16.49 1.93
CA LEU A 94 2.38 15.98 0.90
C LEU A 94 3.77 16.63 1.03
N PRO A 95 4.86 15.86 0.85
CA PRO A 95 6.22 16.40 0.92
C PRO A 95 6.46 17.52 -0.10
N GLU A 96 7.11 18.61 0.30
CA GLU A 96 7.44 19.71 -0.61
C GLU A 96 8.29 19.25 -1.80
N ALA A 97 9.22 18.31 -1.59
CA ALA A 97 10.02 17.73 -2.66
C ALA A 97 9.16 17.04 -3.74
N LEU A 98 8.03 16.46 -3.34
CA LEU A 98 7.08 15.85 -4.26
C LEU A 98 6.31 16.90 -5.04
N LEU A 99 6.06 18.08 -4.49
CA LEU A 99 5.28 19.17 -5.10
C LEU A 99 6.14 20.10 -5.97
N ALA A 100 7.38 20.36 -5.59
CA ALA A 100 8.32 21.20 -6.32
C ALA A 100 8.83 20.58 -7.64
N GLY A 101 8.77 19.24 -7.77
CA GLY A 101 9.17 18.52 -8.99
C GLY A 101 10.69 18.50 -9.22
N LYS A 102 11.12 17.95 -10.37
CA LYS A 102 12.55 17.79 -10.71
C LYS A 102 13.30 19.11 -10.93
N ALA A 103 12.61 20.25 -10.98
CA ALA A 103 13.20 21.58 -11.17
C ALA A 103 13.88 22.16 -9.91
N ALA A 104 13.78 21.50 -8.74
CA ALA A 104 14.29 22.00 -7.47
C ALA A 104 15.83 22.09 -7.34
N ARG A 105 16.62 21.70 -8.36
CA ARG A 105 18.10 21.83 -8.33
C ARG A 105 18.62 23.24 -8.66
N GLY A 106 17.76 24.19 -8.98
CA GLY A 106 18.14 25.58 -9.28
C GLY A 106 17.47 26.60 -8.36
N SER A 107 18.27 27.20 -7.47
CA SER A 107 18.05 28.41 -6.66
C SER A 107 16.74 29.21 -6.92
N GLY A 108 15.86 29.27 -5.91
CA GLY A 108 15.05 30.47 -5.61
C GLY A 108 13.56 30.48 -5.96
N LYS A 109 13.01 29.47 -6.66
CA LYS A 109 11.59 29.47 -7.11
C LYS A 109 10.65 28.45 -6.42
N GLY A 110 11.10 27.81 -5.34
CA GLY A 110 10.41 26.63 -4.76
C GLY A 110 9.08 26.92 -4.05
N LYS A 111 9.03 27.88 -3.11
CA LYS A 111 7.84 28.06 -2.25
C LYS A 111 6.58 28.54 -3.00
N GLY A 112 6.72 29.52 -3.89
CA GLY A 112 5.59 30.01 -4.69
C GLY A 112 5.02 28.94 -5.62
N SER A 113 5.89 28.12 -6.21
CA SER A 113 5.49 27.02 -7.09
C SER A 113 4.82 25.86 -6.33
N VAL A 114 5.23 25.60 -5.08
CA VAL A 114 4.59 24.58 -4.23
C VAL A 114 3.16 24.99 -3.87
N GLU A 115 2.95 26.22 -3.40
CA GLU A 115 1.61 26.69 -3.02
C GLU A 115 0.67 26.79 -4.23
N GLU A 116 1.17 27.20 -5.40
CA GLU A 116 0.41 27.18 -6.65
C GLU A 116 0.02 25.75 -7.05
N THR A 117 0.94 24.78 -6.88
CA THR A 117 0.64 23.36 -7.12
C THR A 117 -0.41 22.86 -6.14
N ARG A 118 -0.33 23.21 -4.84
CA ARG A 118 -1.34 22.83 -3.84
C ARG A 118 -2.72 23.37 -4.24
N ALA A 119 -2.81 24.63 -4.64
CA ALA A 119 -4.04 25.24 -5.10
C ALA A 119 -4.60 24.55 -6.35
N ALA A 120 -3.75 24.20 -7.32
CA ALA A 120 -4.14 23.53 -8.55
C ALA A 120 -4.65 22.09 -8.34
N LEU A 121 -4.24 21.42 -7.25
CA LEU A 121 -4.69 20.05 -6.91
C LEU A 121 -6.08 20.02 -6.28
N LEU A 122 -6.49 21.09 -5.59
CA LEU A 122 -7.73 21.11 -4.80
C LEU A 122 -8.98 20.76 -5.62
N PRO A 123 -9.22 21.35 -6.81
CA PRO A 123 -10.39 21.03 -7.62
C PRO A 123 -10.40 19.56 -8.03
N MET A 124 -9.26 19.03 -8.46
CA MET A 124 -9.14 17.63 -8.88
C MET A 124 -9.41 16.66 -7.72
N LEU A 125 -8.88 16.94 -6.53
CA LEU A 125 -9.13 16.13 -5.34
C LEU A 125 -10.60 16.15 -4.93
N ALA A 126 -11.21 17.35 -4.93
CA ALA A 126 -12.62 17.52 -4.61
C ALA A 126 -13.52 16.75 -5.59
N ALA A 127 -13.22 16.86 -6.90
CA ALA A 127 -13.94 16.11 -7.92
C ALA A 127 -13.73 14.60 -7.78
N ALA A 128 -12.51 14.14 -7.47
CA ALA A 128 -12.21 12.72 -7.32
C ALA A 128 -13.06 12.09 -6.20
N VAL A 129 -13.08 12.74 -5.04
CA VAL A 129 -13.89 12.30 -3.89
C VAL A 129 -15.38 12.40 -4.22
N GLY A 130 -15.82 13.50 -4.86
CA GLY A 130 -17.21 13.70 -5.29
C GLY A 130 -17.73 12.64 -6.27
N SER A 131 -16.86 12.14 -7.16
CA SER A 131 -17.17 11.04 -8.09
C SER A 131 -17.03 9.65 -7.46
N GLY A 132 -16.78 9.56 -6.15
CA GLY A 132 -16.60 8.30 -5.43
C GLY A 132 -15.30 7.55 -5.76
N LEU A 133 -14.30 8.22 -6.34
CA LEU A 133 -12.99 7.61 -6.54
C LEU A 133 -12.34 7.38 -5.17
N ARG A 134 -11.79 6.19 -4.99
CA ARG A 134 -11.15 5.77 -3.73
C ARG A 134 -9.62 5.70 -3.82
N GLY A 135 -9.05 5.96 -5.01
CA GLY A 135 -7.62 5.74 -5.24
C GLY A 135 -7.22 4.27 -5.15
N LEU A 136 -8.19 3.35 -5.25
CA LEU A 136 -7.93 1.92 -5.40
C LEU A 136 -7.32 1.74 -6.80
N GLY A 137 -6.02 1.54 -6.86
CA GLY A 137 -5.42 1.14 -8.12
C GLY A 137 -5.90 -0.23 -8.52
N GLU A 138 -6.01 -0.48 -9.82
CA GLU A 138 -6.06 -1.84 -10.34
C GLU A 138 -4.72 -2.58 -10.19
N SER A 139 -3.66 -1.87 -9.76
CA SER A 139 -2.37 -2.49 -9.52
C SER A 139 -2.36 -3.25 -8.20
N ALA A 140 -1.83 -4.47 -8.25
CA ALA A 140 -1.57 -5.36 -7.13
C ALA A 140 -1.09 -4.67 -5.85
N ALA A 141 -0.09 -3.79 -5.97
CA ALA A 141 0.50 -3.09 -4.83
C ALA A 141 -0.47 -2.13 -4.14
N SER A 142 -1.36 -1.47 -4.89
CA SER A 142 -2.38 -0.61 -4.31
C SER A 142 -3.38 -1.45 -3.53
N LEU A 143 -3.77 -2.61 -4.08
CA LEU A 143 -4.74 -3.52 -3.47
C LEU A 143 -4.24 -4.12 -2.15
N VAL A 144 -2.98 -4.55 -2.09
CA VAL A 144 -2.43 -5.06 -0.84
C VAL A 144 -2.22 -3.94 0.17
N ALA A 145 -1.84 -2.73 -0.26
CA ALA A 145 -1.78 -1.57 0.63
C ALA A 145 -3.16 -1.21 1.23
N ASP A 146 -4.24 -1.48 0.48
CA ASP A 146 -5.61 -1.30 0.94
C ASP A 146 -6.02 -2.36 1.94
N LEU A 147 -5.71 -3.63 1.68
CA LEU A 147 -5.94 -4.73 2.62
C LEU A 147 -5.17 -4.54 3.94
N VAL A 148 -3.97 -3.99 3.84
CA VAL A 148 -3.14 -3.60 4.99
C VAL A 148 -3.76 -2.44 5.77
N ARG A 149 -4.32 -1.44 5.08
CA ARG A 149 -4.88 -0.24 5.73
C ARG A 149 -6.27 -0.48 6.30
N ASP A 150 -7.16 -1.04 5.49
CA ASP A 150 -8.59 -1.16 5.78
C ASP A 150 -8.90 -2.44 6.57
N GLY A 151 -7.87 -3.28 6.78
CA GLY A 151 -7.97 -4.58 7.44
C GLY A 151 -8.30 -5.71 6.47
N LEU A 152 -7.91 -6.91 6.85
CA LEU A 152 -8.34 -8.12 6.17
C LEU A 152 -9.77 -8.48 6.61
N PRO A 153 -10.55 -9.16 5.76
CA PRO A 153 -11.81 -9.76 6.19
C PRO A 153 -11.61 -10.66 7.42
N ASP A 154 -12.65 -10.81 8.24
CA ASP A 154 -12.59 -11.63 9.46
C ASP A 154 -12.00 -13.01 9.19
N ARG A 155 -11.15 -13.47 10.13
CA ARG A 155 -10.44 -14.77 10.09
C ARG A 155 -9.42 -14.90 8.95
N HIS A 156 -9.12 -13.84 8.20
CA HIS A 156 -8.06 -13.85 7.19
C HIS A 156 -6.76 -13.28 7.75
N ALA A 157 -5.63 -13.85 7.36
CA ALA A 157 -4.30 -13.43 7.75
C ALA A 157 -3.38 -13.29 6.53
N LEU A 158 -2.58 -12.23 6.52
CA LEU A 158 -1.52 -11.98 5.54
C LEU A 158 -0.18 -12.11 6.27
N VAL A 159 0.65 -13.06 5.85
CA VAL A 159 2.00 -13.26 6.38
C VAL A 159 2.98 -12.63 5.41
N LEU A 160 3.69 -11.58 5.85
CA LEU A 160 4.77 -10.97 5.10
C LEU A 160 6.10 -11.55 5.57
N ILE A 161 6.90 -12.07 4.64
CA ILE A 161 8.21 -12.66 4.92
C ILE A 161 9.24 -11.89 4.10
N GLU A 162 10.14 -11.19 4.78
CA GLU A 162 11.25 -10.47 4.16
C GLU A 162 12.56 -11.21 4.37
N SER A 163 13.35 -11.38 3.29
CA SER A 163 14.66 -12.02 3.32
C SER A 163 15.71 -11.15 4.02
N ALA A 164 15.52 -9.83 4.03
CA ALA A 164 16.33 -8.85 4.74
C ALA A 164 15.60 -8.37 6.00
N VAL A 165 15.53 -9.21 7.03
CA VAL A 165 15.12 -8.76 8.37
C VAL A 165 16.23 -7.82 8.89
N ALA A 166 16.08 -6.53 8.62
CA ALA A 166 16.75 -5.49 9.36
C ALA A 166 15.74 -4.91 10.34
N ASP A 167 16.04 -5.02 11.63
CA ASP A 167 15.38 -4.23 12.67
C ASP A 167 15.17 -2.80 12.17
N GLY A 168 13.91 -2.34 12.19
CA GLY A 168 13.53 -1.02 11.66
C GLY A 168 13.02 -1.01 10.22
N HIS A 169 12.55 -2.14 9.67
CA HIS A 169 11.89 -2.13 8.36
C HIS A 169 10.67 -1.17 8.38
N PRO A 170 10.64 -0.11 7.54
CA PRO A 170 9.62 0.94 7.64
C PRO A 170 8.18 0.45 7.47
N VAL A 171 7.98 -0.67 6.77
CA VAL A 171 6.66 -1.30 6.64
C VAL A 171 6.21 -1.93 7.96
N VAL A 172 7.10 -2.62 8.67
CA VAL A 172 6.76 -3.19 9.98
C VAL A 172 6.46 -2.07 10.97
N GLU A 173 7.27 -1.01 11.01
CA GLU A 173 6.97 0.17 11.84
C GLU A 173 5.66 0.87 11.47
N ALA A 174 5.33 0.96 10.18
CA ALA A 174 4.08 1.55 9.72
C ALA A 174 2.86 0.69 10.09
N LEU A 175 2.96 -0.64 9.94
CA LEU A 175 1.92 -1.59 10.33
C LEU A 175 1.72 -1.60 11.85
N THR A 176 2.82 -1.62 12.62
CA THR A 176 2.78 -1.63 14.09
C THR A 176 2.16 -0.36 14.64
N ARG A 177 2.51 0.82 14.09
CA ARG A 177 1.87 2.10 14.49
C ARG A 177 0.36 2.14 14.27
N ARG A 178 -0.16 1.25 13.43
CA ARG A 178 -1.58 1.14 13.08
C ARG A 178 -2.27 0.00 13.79
N GLU A 179 -1.59 -0.69 14.70
CA GLU A 179 -2.12 -1.88 15.39
C GLU A 179 -2.54 -2.99 14.39
N ALA A 180 -1.93 -2.99 13.19
CA ALA A 180 -2.21 -3.94 12.11
C ALA A 180 -1.24 -5.13 12.09
N VAL A 181 -0.42 -5.29 13.14
CA VAL A 181 0.51 -6.41 13.32
C VAL A 181 0.00 -7.27 14.47
N ALA A 182 -0.41 -8.49 14.14
CA ALA A 182 -0.72 -9.50 15.16
C ALA A 182 0.56 -10.13 15.74
N PHE A 183 1.54 -10.42 14.87
CA PHE A 183 2.84 -10.98 15.24
C PHE A 183 3.94 -10.54 14.29
N ALA A 184 5.12 -10.28 14.86
CA ALA A 184 6.36 -10.12 14.12
C ALA A 184 7.43 -11.02 14.77
N GLY A 185 8.17 -11.75 13.95
CA GLY A 185 9.19 -12.68 14.41
C GLY A 185 10.17 -13.03 13.30
N GLU A 186 11.27 -13.66 13.67
CA GLU A 186 12.30 -14.09 12.74
C GLU A 186 12.11 -15.56 12.37
N ILE A 187 12.28 -15.88 11.08
CA ILE A 187 12.29 -17.25 10.58
C ILE A 187 13.66 -17.50 9.96
N THR A 188 14.44 -18.42 10.55
CA THR A 188 15.80 -18.72 10.11
C THR A 188 15.87 -20.09 9.46
N ALA A 189 16.55 -20.18 8.32
CA ALA A 189 16.85 -21.46 7.68
C ALA A 189 17.92 -22.22 8.48
N GLY A 190 17.56 -23.39 8.99
CA GLY A 190 18.43 -24.32 9.72
C GLY A 190 18.67 -25.63 8.97
N LYS A 191 19.52 -26.50 9.52
CA LYS A 191 19.89 -27.79 8.88
C LYS A 191 18.73 -28.77 8.72
N GLN A 192 17.67 -28.65 9.53
CA GLN A 192 16.51 -29.55 9.52
C GLN A 192 15.21 -28.90 9.04
N GLY A 193 15.26 -27.66 8.56
CA GLY A 193 14.07 -26.90 8.16
C GLY A 193 14.18 -25.43 8.57
N PHE A 194 13.04 -24.79 8.83
CA PHE A 194 12.99 -23.40 9.28
C PHE A 194 12.65 -23.34 10.77
N ASP A 195 13.43 -22.58 11.53
CA ASP A 195 13.14 -22.26 12.93
C ASP A 195 12.21 -21.05 13.00
N GLY A 196 11.38 -20.94 14.05
CA GLY A 196 10.39 -19.85 14.20
C GLY A 196 9.00 -20.15 13.62
N LEU A 197 8.85 -21.18 12.77
CA LEU A 197 7.55 -21.61 12.22
C LEU A 197 6.47 -21.96 13.27
N PRO A 198 6.79 -22.62 14.41
CA PRO A 198 5.76 -22.94 15.41
C PRO A 198 5.13 -21.70 16.03
N ALA A 199 5.90 -20.63 16.24
CA ALA A 199 5.37 -19.37 16.79
C ALA A 199 4.38 -18.72 15.81
N LEU A 200 4.73 -18.68 14.52
CA LEU A 200 3.82 -18.23 13.46
C LEU A 200 2.54 -19.09 13.40
N ALA A 201 2.65 -20.41 13.54
CA ALA A 201 1.49 -21.29 13.49
C ALA A 201 0.54 -21.08 14.68
N SER A 202 1.08 -20.92 15.89
CA SER A 202 0.30 -20.62 17.09
C SER A 202 -0.42 -19.28 16.96
N GLU A 203 0.24 -18.29 16.38
CA GLU A 203 -0.37 -16.99 16.08
C GLU A 203 -1.55 -17.13 15.10
N LEU A 204 -1.31 -17.77 13.96
CA LEU A 204 -2.34 -17.96 12.94
C LEU A 204 -3.54 -18.72 13.49
N GLN A 205 -3.32 -19.73 14.33
CA GLN A 205 -4.41 -20.43 15.00
C GLN A 205 -5.20 -19.53 15.94
N ARG A 206 -4.54 -18.62 16.67
CA ARG A 206 -5.23 -17.67 17.54
C ARG A 206 -6.09 -16.68 16.75
N GLU A 207 -5.56 -16.12 15.67
CA GLU A 207 -6.25 -15.09 14.89
C GLU A 207 -7.36 -15.67 13.99
N THR A 208 -7.14 -16.87 13.42
CA THR A 208 -8.09 -17.47 12.47
C THR A 208 -9.03 -18.49 13.12
N GLY A 209 -8.67 -19.02 14.29
CA GLY A 209 -9.34 -20.17 14.91
C GLY A 209 -9.07 -21.50 14.20
N VAL A 210 -8.21 -21.52 13.17
CA VAL A 210 -7.91 -22.70 12.35
C VAL A 210 -6.53 -23.24 12.70
N GLU A 211 -6.47 -24.51 13.09
CA GLU A 211 -5.20 -25.20 13.30
C GLU A 211 -4.55 -25.57 11.96
N ILE A 212 -3.27 -25.26 11.81
CA ILE A 212 -2.48 -25.64 10.64
C ILE A 212 -1.68 -26.88 10.98
N ASP A 213 -1.96 -27.98 10.28
CA ASP A 213 -1.20 -29.23 10.42
C ASP A 213 0.31 -28.99 10.20
N ARG A 214 1.14 -29.68 10.97
CA ARG A 214 2.60 -29.50 10.95
C ARG A 214 3.22 -29.83 9.59
N ALA A 215 2.72 -30.84 8.88
CA ALA A 215 3.21 -31.17 7.56
C ALA A 215 2.76 -30.14 6.51
N ALA A 216 1.53 -29.63 6.63
CA ALA A 216 1.04 -28.53 5.80
C ALA A 216 1.86 -27.25 5.99
N LEU A 217 2.18 -26.89 7.24
CA LEU A 217 3.02 -25.75 7.57
C LEU A 217 4.43 -25.89 6.98
N ALA A 218 5.05 -27.08 7.11
CA ALA A 218 6.37 -27.34 6.54
C ALA A 218 6.37 -27.28 5.00
N ALA A 219 5.32 -27.79 4.36
CA ALA A 219 5.16 -27.72 2.91
C ALA A 219 4.97 -26.26 2.43
N LEU A 220 4.17 -25.47 3.15
CA LEU A 220 3.97 -24.05 2.89
C LEU A 220 5.31 -23.30 3.02
N ALA A 221 6.00 -23.47 4.14
CA ALA A 221 7.29 -22.85 4.40
C ALA A 221 8.32 -23.17 3.30
N LYS A 222 8.45 -24.44 2.91
CA LYS A 222 9.38 -24.86 1.85
C LYS A 222 9.07 -24.27 0.47
N ARG A 223 7.79 -24.06 0.16
CA ARG A 223 7.37 -23.45 -1.10
C ARG A 223 7.72 -21.96 -1.14
N THR A 224 7.59 -21.30 0.01
CA THR A 224 7.56 -19.85 0.17
C THR A 224 8.94 -19.29 0.53
N LEU A 225 9.64 -19.83 1.51
CA LEU A 225 10.89 -19.31 2.09
C LEU A 225 12.16 -19.71 1.32
N ARG A 226 12.12 -19.76 -0.01
CA ARG A 226 13.19 -20.34 -0.85
C ARG A 226 14.56 -19.72 -0.64
#